data_AF-A0A8F4J5U0-F1
#
_entry.id   AF-A0A8F4J5U0-F1
#
_cell.length_a   1.000
_cell.length_b   1.000
_cell.length_c   1.000
_cell.angle_alpha   90.00
_cell.angle_beta   90.00
_cell.angle_gamma   90.00
#
_symmetry.space_group_name_H-M   'P 1'
#
loop_
_entity.id
_entity.type
_entity.pdbx_description
1 polymer ?
#
loop_
_entity_poly.entity_id
_entity_poly.type
_entity_poly.pdbx_seq_one_letter_code
_entity_poly.pdbx_strand_id
1 'polypeptide(L)'
;MADDALPSPARPVDHRPVHTAELPDTPQRTRTIPATAWVEAPAELLALGERFGGPGDAVAGDTASFLRRIGPWLLWRAGPARGADASYWTARAADLSEAFTFLLFPDGSGDGVGPSGERHTRFRAWKEDLRDHD
;
A
#
# COMPACT_ATOMS: atom_id res chain seq x y z
N MET A 1 -5.21 -4.06 29.86
CA MET A 1 -4.89 -2.77 29.25
C MET A 1 -5.52 -2.78 27.88
N ALA A 2 -6.52 -1.92 27.64
CA ALA A 2 -7.28 -1.94 26.41
C ALA A 2 -6.40 -1.39 25.27
N ASP A 3 -6.24 -2.20 24.23
CA ASP A 3 -5.57 -1.87 22.97
C ASP A 3 -6.45 -0.83 22.24
N ASP A 4 -6.17 0.45 22.45
CA ASP A 4 -6.94 1.54 21.86
C ASP A 4 -6.56 1.70 20.38
N ALA A 5 -7.30 1.00 19.53
CA ALA A 5 -7.09 1.03 18.09
C ALA A 5 -7.45 2.43 17.54
N LEU A 6 -6.43 3.23 17.23
CA LEU A 6 -6.63 4.55 16.64
C LEU A 6 -7.20 4.44 15.21
N PRO A 7 -8.18 5.28 14.84
CA PRO A 7 -8.63 5.41 13.46
C PRO A 7 -7.48 5.87 12.56
N SER A 8 -7.48 5.43 11.29
CA SER A 8 -6.36 5.60 10.34
C SER A 8 -5.70 6.98 10.29
N PRO A 9 -6.40 8.13 10.30
CA PRO A 9 -5.76 9.44 10.24
C PRO A 9 -5.13 9.90 11.57
N ALA A 10 -5.47 9.27 12.69
CA ALA A 10 -4.96 9.62 14.02
C ALA A 10 -3.70 8.82 14.41
N ARG A 11 -3.25 7.88 13.56
CA ARG A 11 -2.09 7.03 13.85
C ARG A 11 -0.80 7.82 13.64
N PRO A 12 0.14 7.78 14.59
CA PRO A 12 1.44 8.39 14.39
C PRO A 12 2.16 7.72 13.22
N VAL A 13 2.80 8.55 12.38
CA VAL A 13 3.69 8.07 11.31
C VAL A 13 5.01 7.68 11.93
N ASP A 14 5.44 6.43 11.68
CA ASP A 14 6.66 5.86 12.23
C ASP A 14 7.72 5.78 11.13
N HIS A 15 8.70 6.67 11.19
CA HIS A 15 9.80 6.75 10.23
C HIS A 15 11.00 5.88 10.60
N ARG A 16 10.90 5.01 11.61
CA ARG A 16 12.00 4.11 11.97
C ARG A 16 12.28 3.15 10.81
N PRO A 17 13.56 3.00 10.40
CA PRO A 17 13.95 2.02 9.40
C PRO A 17 13.40 0.64 9.75
N VAL A 18 12.78 -0.02 8.77
CA VAL A 18 12.22 -1.35 8.90
C VAL A 18 12.63 -2.20 7.69
N HIS A 19 13.08 -3.42 7.92
CA HIS A 19 13.37 -4.37 6.87
C HIS A 19 12.12 -5.17 6.47
N THR A 20 12.13 -5.76 5.26
CA THR A 20 11.04 -6.63 4.78
C THR A 20 10.64 -7.72 5.79
N ALA A 21 11.61 -8.34 6.47
CA ALA A 21 11.35 -9.38 7.46
C ALA A 21 10.65 -8.87 8.73
N GLU A 22 10.73 -7.57 9.00
CA GLU A 22 10.14 -6.92 10.19
C GLU A 22 8.77 -6.29 9.88
N LEU A 23 8.37 -6.24 8.60
CA LEU A 23 7.04 -5.78 8.21
C LEU A 23 5.98 -6.75 8.76
N PRO A 24 4.98 -6.26 9.51
CA PRO A 24 4.02 -7.14 10.18
C PRO A 24 3.10 -7.88 9.21
N ASP A 25 2.72 -9.09 9.60
CA ASP A 25 1.75 -9.90 8.86
C ASP A 25 0.32 -9.37 8.98
N THR A 26 -0.01 -8.74 10.11
CA THR A 26 -1.35 -8.23 10.40
C THR A 26 -1.46 -6.73 10.11
N PRO A 27 -2.68 -6.23 9.80
CA PRO A 27 -2.88 -4.80 9.59
C PRO A 27 -2.45 -3.99 10.81
N GLN A 28 -1.58 -2.99 10.59
CA GLN A 28 -1.13 -2.12 11.67
C GLN A 28 -2.29 -1.29 12.20
N ARG A 29 -2.43 -1.24 13.53
CA ARG A 29 -3.48 -0.45 14.22
C ARG A 29 -2.95 0.73 15.03
N THR A 30 -1.68 0.70 15.39
CA THR A 30 -1.06 1.63 16.34
C THR A 30 -0.15 2.67 15.69
N ARG A 31 0.36 2.39 14.48
CA ARG A 31 1.25 3.28 13.72
C ARG A 31 1.04 3.13 12.22
N THR A 32 1.45 4.13 11.46
CA THR A 32 1.52 4.11 10.00
C THR A 32 2.99 4.00 9.60
N ILE A 33 3.34 3.00 8.81
CA ILE A 33 4.70 2.84 8.27
C ILE A 33 4.71 3.41 6.85
N PRO A 34 5.38 4.54 6.59
CA PRO A 34 5.54 5.07 5.24
C PRO A 34 6.56 4.25 4.45
N ALA A 35 6.45 4.23 3.12
CA ALA A 35 7.37 3.52 2.24
C ALA A 35 8.81 4.01 2.41
N THR A 36 9.01 5.28 2.75
CA THR A 36 10.32 5.87 3.07
C THR A 36 10.97 5.31 4.32
N ALA A 37 10.22 4.61 5.19
CA ALA A 37 10.77 3.90 6.34
C ALA A 37 11.22 2.47 5.99
N TRP A 38 10.77 1.91 4.86
CA TRP A 38 11.15 0.57 4.44
C TRP A 38 12.48 0.60 3.69
N VAL A 39 13.48 -0.10 4.21
CA VAL A 39 14.87 -0.05 3.72
C VAL A 39 15.00 -0.60 2.30
N GLU A 40 14.28 -1.68 1.99
CA GLU A 40 14.30 -2.30 0.66
C GLU A 40 13.23 -1.73 -0.29
N ALA A 41 12.58 -0.61 0.06
CA ALA A 41 11.51 -0.04 -0.75
C ALA A 41 12.00 0.26 -2.19
N PRO A 42 11.39 -0.34 -3.21
CA PRO A 42 11.79 -0.09 -4.59
C PRO A 42 11.37 1.32 -5.03
N ALA A 43 12.11 1.88 -5.99
CA ALA A 43 11.89 3.25 -6.47
C ALA A 43 10.45 3.49 -6.99
N GLU A 44 9.85 2.48 -7.62
CA GLU A 44 8.45 2.55 -8.09
C GLU A 44 7.43 2.73 -6.95
N LEU A 45 7.67 2.14 -5.78
CA LEU A 45 6.84 2.36 -4.60
C LEU A 45 7.04 3.76 -4.03
N LEU A 46 8.30 4.25 -4.01
CA LEU A 46 8.61 5.59 -3.53
C LEU A 46 7.99 6.67 -4.44
N ALA A 47 7.96 6.43 -5.75
CA ALA A 47 7.35 7.30 -6.73
C ALA A 47 5.80 7.19 -6.80
N LEU A 48 5.20 6.19 -6.15
CA LEU A 48 3.76 5.91 -6.22
C LEU A 48 2.90 7.14 -5.84
N GLY A 49 3.40 7.96 -4.91
CA GLY A 49 2.75 9.17 -4.43
C GLY A 49 2.92 10.41 -5.31
N GLU A 50 3.88 10.43 -6.22
CA GLU A 50 4.23 11.63 -7.01
C GLU A 50 3.05 12.14 -7.84
N ARG A 51 2.21 11.21 -8.33
CA ARG A 51 1.00 11.55 -9.10
C ARG A 51 -0.08 12.29 -8.30
N PHE A 52 0.03 12.34 -6.98
CA PHE A 52 -0.95 12.99 -6.09
C PHE A 52 -0.48 14.36 -5.57
N GLY A 53 0.70 14.83 -5.98
CA GLY A 53 1.23 16.14 -5.59
C GLY A 53 2.72 16.12 -5.25
N GLY A 54 3.28 14.95 -4.91
CA GLY A 54 4.67 14.86 -4.46
C GLY A 54 4.93 15.72 -3.22
N PRO A 55 6.18 15.89 -2.75
CA PRO A 55 6.48 16.53 -1.47
C PRO A 55 6.25 18.06 -1.41
N GLY A 56 5.51 18.67 -2.34
CA GLY A 56 5.14 20.08 -2.33
C GLY A 56 3.79 20.30 -1.66
N ASP A 57 3.77 21.07 -0.55
CA ASP A 57 2.59 21.29 0.31
C ASP A 57 1.89 19.99 0.73
N ALA A 58 2.66 19.10 1.37
CA ALA A 58 2.29 17.76 1.82
C ALA A 58 0.78 17.57 2.11
N VAL A 59 0.03 17.15 1.08
CA VAL A 59 -1.36 16.76 1.23
C VAL A 59 -1.36 15.28 1.61
N ALA A 60 -2.29 14.86 2.45
CA ALA A 60 -2.44 13.44 2.79
C ALA A 60 -2.56 12.58 1.51
N GLY A 61 -1.49 11.88 1.12
CA GLY A 61 -1.44 11.10 -0.11
C GLY A 61 -0.07 10.93 -0.77
N ASP A 62 0.91 11.78 -0.43
CA ASP A 62 2.20 11.88 -1.16
C ASP A 62 3.20 10.76 -0.87
N THR A 63 3.03 10.01 0.21
CA THR A 63 3.89 8.86 0.53
C THR A 63 3.03 7.62 0.72
N ALA A 64 3.38 6.56 0.01
CA ALA A 64 2.71 5.28 0.15
C ALA A 64 2.86 4.77 1.59
N SER A 65 1.78 4.25 2.17
CA SER A 65 1.76 3.69 3.52
C SER A 65 1.46 2.20 3.48
N PHE A 66 2.16 1.42 4.32
CA PHE A 66 1.94 -0.01 4.45
C PHE A 66 0.54 -0.28 5.03
N LEU A 67 -0.19 -1.20 4.41
CA LEU A 67 -1.50 -1.61 4.88
C LEU A 67 -1.43 -2.92 5.67
N ARG A 68 -0.96 -3.99 5.02
CA ARG A 68 -0.93 -5.36 5.54
C ARG A 68 -0.23 -6.29 4.54
N ARG A 69 -0.07 -7.56 4.93
CA ARG A 69 0.21 -8.65 3.99
C ARG A 69 -1.06 -9.31 3.45
N ILE A 70 -0.96 -9.90 2.26
CA ILE A 70 -1.92 -10.83 1.68
C ILE A 70 -1.10 -12.05 1.22
N GLY A 71 -1.04 -13.12 2.00
CA GLY A 71 -0.08 -14.20 1.73
C GLY A 71 1.36 -13.65 1.69
N PRO A 72 2.15 -13.90 0.63
CA PRO A 72 3.51 -13.38 0.48
C PRO A 72 3.56 -11.90 0.06
N TRP A 73 2.42 -11.30 -0.27
CA TRP A 73 2.33 -9.99 -0.91
C TRP A 73 2.30 -8.85 0.11
N LEU A 74 3.18 -7.86 -0.04
CA LEU A 74 3.24 -6.65 0.77
C LEU A 74 2.35 -5.56 0.16
N LEU A 75 1.23 -5.19 0.80
CA LEU A 75 0.29 -4.22 0.25
C LEU A 75 0.54 -2.80 0.78
N TRP A 76 0.69 -1.85 -0.15
CA TRP A 76 0.90 -0.43 0.09
C TRP A 76 -0.18 0.42 -0.59
N ARG A 77 -0.37 1.66 -0.11
CA ARG A 77 -1.33 2.62 -0.68
C ARG A 77 -0.81 4.05 -0.66
N ALA A 78 -0.91 4.74 -1.79
CA ALA A 78 -0.77 6.19 -1.92
C ALA A 78 -2.11 6.84 -2.33
N GLY A 79 -2.24 8.14 -2.09
CA GLY A 79 -3.42 8.95 -2.42
C GLY A 79 -4.40 9.22 -1.25
N PRO A 80 -5.36 10.16 -1.44
CA PRO A 80 -6.20 10.70 -0.38
C PRO A 80 -7.08 9.66 0.28
N ALA A 81 -7.51 9.86 1.53
CA ALA A 81 -8.16 8.83 2.34
C ALA A 81 -9.48 8.27 1.79
N ARG A 82 -10.32 9.08 1.10
CA ARG A 82 -11.63 8.67 0.56
C ARG A 82 -12.07 9.52 -0.64
N GLY A 83 -12.86 8.91 -1.54
CA GLY A 83 -13.60 9.62 -2.60
C GLY A 83 -12.74 10.26 -3.68
N ALA A 84 -11.48 9.85 -3.79
CA ALA A 84 -10.51 10.38 -4.73
C ALA A 84 -9.66 9.21 -5.30
N ASP A 85 -8.88 9.51 -6.33
CA ASP A 85 -7.93 8.57 -6.89
C ASP A 85 -6.96 8.04 -5.83
N ALA A 86 -6.71 6.73 -5.83
CA ALA A 86 -5.68 6.12 -4.99
C ALA A 86 -4.89 5.10 -5.81
N SER A 87 -3.64 4.87 -5.43
CA SER A 87 -2.81 3.84 -6.03
C SER A 87 -2.42 2.81 -4.98
N TYR A 88 -2.64 1.55 -5.30
CA TYR A 88 -2.22 0.41 -4.51
C TYR A 88 -1.05 -0.23 -5.21
N TRP A 89 -0.01 -0.53 -4.45
CA TRP A 89 1.16 -1.23 -4.95
C TRP A 89 1.37 -2.47 -4.11
N THR A 90 1.80 -3.55 -4.75
CA THR A 90 2.14 -4.79 -4.07
C THR A 90 3.38 -5.40 -4.67
N ALA A 91 4.18 -6.07 -3.86
CA ALA A 91 5.25 -6.95 -4.34
C ALA A 91 5.40 -8.18 -3.45
N ARG A 92 5.98 -9.23 -4.03
CA ARG A 92 6.26 -10.46 -3.30
C ARG A 92 7.41 -10.22 -2.32
N ALA A 93 7.22 -10.56 -1.04
CA ALA A 93 8.23 -10.29 -0.01
C ALA A 93 9.59 -10.98 -0.28
N ALA A 94 9.59 -12.10 -1.02
CA ALA A 94 10.79 -12.83 -1.40
C ALA A 94 11.45 -12.33 -2.70
N ASP A 95 10.71 -11.61 -3.54
CA ASP A 95 11.18 -11.05 -4.82
C ASP A 95 10.44 -9.74 -5.12
N LEU A 96 11.08 -8.61 -4.85
CA LEU A 96 10.49 -7.29 -5.03
C LEU A 96 10.34 -6.89 -6.51
N SER A 97 10.90 -7.66 -7.45
CA SER A 97 10.67 -7.44 -8.87
C SER A 97 9.34 -7.99 -9.35
N GLU A 98 8.73 -8.91 -8.59
CA GLU A 98 7.37 -9.39 -8.82
C GLU A 98 6.39 -8.43 -8.14
N ALA A 99 6.03 -7.37 -8.87
CA ALA A 99 5.22 -6.26 -8.36
C ALA A 99 4.05 -5.91 -9.27
N PHE A 100 2.96 -5.44 -8.66
CA PHE A 100 1.73 -5.05 -9.35
C PHE A 100 1.16 -3.76 -8.78
N THR A 101 0.52 -2.97 -9.64
CA THR A 101 -0.16 -1.73 -9.28
C THR A 101 -1.64 -1.80 -9.64
N PHE A 102 -2.48 -1.28 -8.75
CA PHE A 102 -3.90 -1.09 -8.98
C PHE A 102 -4.30 0.35 -8.70
N LEU A 103 -4.91 1.01 -9.68
CA LEU A 103 -5.48 2.35 -9.58
C LEU A 103 -6.93 2.23 -9.13
N LEU A 104 -7.32 2.95 -8.08
CA LEU A 104 -8.69 3.08 -7.62
C LEU A 104 -9.21 4.46 -7.98
N PHE A 105 -10.36 4.53 -8.63
CA PHE A 105 -11.00 5.77 -9.06
C PHE A 105 -12.09 6.23 -8.07
N PRO A 106 -12.52 7.51 -8.11
CA PRO A 106 -13.51 8.06 -7.18
C PRO A 106 -14.88 7.36 -7.22
N ASP A 107 -15.24 6.79 -8.36
CA ASP A 107 -16.50 6.05 -8.57
C ASP A 107 -16.47 4.62 -7.99
N GLY A 108 -15.33 4.20 -7.41
CA GLY A 108 -15.13 2.88 -6.82
C GLY A 108 -14.73 1.80 -7.82
N SER A 109 -14.66 2.13 -9.11
CA SER A 109 -13.98 1.30 -10.11
C SER A 109 -12.47 1.43 -9.95
N GLY A 110 -11.73 0.60 -10.68
CA GLY A 110 -10.30 0.70 -10.72
C GLY A 110 -9.71 -0.01 -11.92
N ASP A 111 -8.39 -0.09 -11.96
CA ASP A 111 -7.65 -0.69 -13.05
C ASP A 111 -6.29 -1.21 -12.56
N GLY A 112 -6.00 -2.48 -12.83
CA GLY A 112 -4.69 -3.05 -12.53
C GLY A 112 -4.59 -4.49 -12.99
N VAL A 113 -3.37 -4.97 -13.21
CA VAL A 113 -3.09 -6.37 -13.52
C VAL A 113 -2.69 -7.08 -12.23
N GLY A 114 -3.18 -8.30 -12.03
CA GLY A 114 -2.78 -9.16 -10.91
C GLY A 114 -1.80 -10.26 -11.33
N PRO A 115 -1.37 -11.12 -10.39
CA PRO A 115 -0.39 -12.17 -10.64
C PRO A 115 -0.82 -13.22 -11.67
N SER A 116 -2.13 -13.42 -11.87
CA SER A 116 -2.65 -14.26 -12.96
C SER A 116 -2.38 -13.69 -14.37
N GLY A 117 -1.97 -12.42 -14.47
CA GLY A 117 -1.92 -11.67 -15.73
C GLY A 117 -3.28 -11.08 -16.16
N GLU A 118 -4.36 -11.34 -15.41
CA GLU A 118 -5.67 -10.78 -15.69
C GLU A 118 -5.73 -9.29 -15.30
N ARG A 119 -6.41 -8.49 -16.14
CA ARG A 119 -6.72 -7.09 -15.85
C ARG A 119 -8.02 -7.00 -15.08
N HIS A 120 -7.96 -6.40 -13.89
CA HIS A 120 -9.07 -6.26 -12.97
C HIS A 120 -9.63 -4.84 -12.97
N THR A 121 -10.95 -4.72 -12.97
CA THR A 121 -11.64 -3.42 -12.81
C THR A 121 -12.18 -3.16 -11.40
N ARG A 122 -12.07 -4.15 -10.52
CA ARG A 122 -12.55 -4.08 -9.13
C ARG A 122 -11.43 -4.43 -8.17
N PHE A 123 -11.20 -3.57 -7.18
CA PHE A 123 -10.16 -3.78 -6.18
C PHE A 123 -10.32 -5.07 -5.37
N ARG A 124 -11.56 -5.54 -5.19
CA ARG A 124 -11.81 -6.82 -4.51
C ARG A 124 -11.29 -8.01 -5.32
N ALA A 125 -11.57 -8.05 -6.62
CA ALA A 125 -11.13 -9.12 -7.50
C ALA A 125 -9.61 -9.17 -7.61
N TRP A 126 -8.96 -8.01 -7.75
CA TRP A 126 -7.50 -7.91 -7.73
C TRP A 126 -6.87 -8.47 -6.44
N LYS A 127 -7.47 -8.23 -5.27
CA LYS A 127 -7.01 -8.82 -3.99
C LYS A 127 -7.30 -10.31 -3.86
N GLU A 128 -8.33 -10.81 -4.53
CA GLU A 128 -8.63 -12.24 -4.59
C GLU A 128 -7.56 -12.94 -5.43
N ASP A 129 -7.21 -12.36 -6.59
CA ASP A 129 -6.11 -12.84 -7.44
C ASP A 129 -4.76 -12.93 -6.68
N LEU A 130 -4.40 -11.89 -5.94
CA LEU A 130 -3.22 -11.91 -5.05
C LEU A 130 -3.28 -13.02 -4.00
N ARG A 131 -4.46 -13.29 -3.42
CA ARG A 131 -4.59 -14.33 -2.40
C ARG A 131 -4.44 -15.72 -3.01
N ASP A 132 -4.94 -15.89 -4.23
CA ASP A 132 -4.99 -17.19 -4.89
C ASP A 132 -3.65 -17.57 -5.55
N HIS A 133 -2.69 -16.63 -5.61
CA HIS A 133 -1.34 -16.82 -6.16
C HIS A 133 -0.28 -16.51 -5.08
N ASP A 134 -0.24 -17.34 -4.04
CA ASP A 134 0.65 -17.19 -2.87
C ASP A 134 2.00 -17.91 -2.98
#